data_AF-A0A8J2FT92-F1
#
_entry.id   AF-A0A8J2FT92-F1
#
_cell.length_a   1.000
_cell.length_b   1.000
_cell.length_c   1.000
_cell.angle_alpha   90.00
_cell.angle_beta   90.00
_cell.angle_gamma   90.00
#
_symmetry.space_group_name_H-M   'P 1'
#
loop_
_entity.id
_entity.type
_entity.pdbx_description
1 polymer ?
#
loop_
_entity_poly.entity_id
_entity_poly.type
_entity_poly.pdbx_seq_one_letter_code
_entity_poly.pdbx_strand_id
1 'polypeptide(L)'
;MPIGQRDTRRTHGLAEESQQKGERRKKGPRAHSFDPSAKRLALAETKPKGKASFVWLMGWLSPFSLARSSLPFYGWVGLAVVAGAEILLWTKTEPIYTFFTPTVWTGYILWADSVVRSRKRASLLSTRRAEAIFMAVWSIVVWLVFEAYNLRLKNWYYVGLPLHRFWEITGYLWAFATILPAILETEELLEVCKLCVDVPVRPVRVTRVQRRSYFATGGALLLLPLVVPERLARYLFGLVWIGFIFLCEPILYELKAPGILSDWEQGQAARHCRLLLAGALCGFLWEFWNFWAGAKWHYTLPPPFDRGPRIFEMPWLGFLGFLPFGVECFCLYQFGWTLWSRLQKSLLFPSEKGRLATLPPKNGAPKEPRH
;
A
#
# COMPACT_ATOMS: atom_id res chain seq x y z
N MET A 1 11.40 -43.90 42.09
CA MET A 1 10.65 -45.02 42.70
C MET A 1 9.16 -44.84 42.39
N PRO A 2 8.39 -45.93 42.23
CA PRO A 2 7.71 -46.32 40.99
C PRO A 2 6.18 -45.99 40.94
N ILE A 3 5.54 -45.99 39.75
CA ILE A 3 4.53 -46.98 39.23
C ILE A 3 3.47 -47.35 40.28
N GLY A 4 2.15 -47.31 40.10
CA GLY A 4 1.22 -47.30 38.95
C GLY A 4 0.00 -48.18 39.30
N GLN A 5 -1.07 -48.09 38.50
CA GLN A 5 -2.24 -49.01 38.36
C GLN A 5 -3.41 -48.92 39.37
N ARG A 6 -4.64 -48.62 38.87
CA ARG A 6 -5.80 -49.52 38.53
C ARG A 6 -6.55 -49.99 39.80
N ASP A 7 -7.86 -50.20 39.87
CA ASP A 7 -8.87 -50.55 38.87
C ASP A 7 -10.30 -50.34 39.46
N THR A 8 -11.26 -50.41 38.55
CA THR A 8 -12.73 -50.55 38.56
C THR A 8 -13.48 -51.29 39.70
N ARG A 9 -14.77 -50.92 39.91
CA ARG A 9 -16.02 -51.76 39.91
C ARG A 9 -17.22 -50.96 40.47
N ARG A 10 -18.31 -50.70 39.71
CA ARG A 10 -19.55 -51.51 39.46
C ARG A 10 -20.35 -51.92 40.72
N THR A 11 -21.44 -51.20 41.04
CA THR A 11 -22.90 -51.49 40.80
C THR A 11 -23.53 -52.58 41.69
N HIS A 12 -24.55 -52.25 42.50
CA HIS A 12 -25.99 -52.49 42.26
C HIS A 12 -26.86 -52.48 43.54
N GLY A 13 -28.09 -51.94 43.42
CA GLY A 13 -29.32 -52.31 44.15
C GLY A 13 -29.54 -51.61 45.50
N LEU A 14 -30.74 -51.25 45.97
CA LEU A 14 -32.14 -51.33 45.52
C LEU A 14 -33.00 -50.74 46.67
N ALA A 15 -34.24 -50.29 46.37
CA ALA A 15 -35.37 -50.05 47.29
C ALA A 15 -35.25 -48.81 48.23
N GLU A 16 -36.29 -48.07 48.66
CA GLU A 16 -37.71 -48.39 48.89
C GLU A 16 -38.47 -47.09 49.28
N GLU A 17 -39.81 -47.06 49.04
CA GLU A 17 -40.86 -46.39 49.85
C GLU A 17 -40.86 -44.85 50.10
N SER A 18 -41.97 -44.11 50.27
CA SER A 18 -43.41 -44.40 50.46
C SER A 18 -44.23 -43.08 50.42
N GLN A 19 -45.50 -43.21 49.99
CA GLN A 19 -46.76 -42.56 50.45
C GLN A 19 -46.82 -41.08 50.93
N GLN A 20 -47.84 -40.30 50.53
CA GLN A 20 -49.19 -40.21 51.15
C GLN A 20 -50.12 -39.12 50.54
N LYS A 21 -51.42 -39.46 50.47
CA LYS A 21 -52.72 -38.71 50.59
C LYS A 21 -52.72 -37.16 50.59
N GLY A 22 -53.74 -36.41 50.14
CA GLY A 22 -55.17 -36.57 49.78
C GLY A 22 -55.74 -35.13 49.61
N GLU A 23 -56.75 -34.83 48.77
CA GLU A 23 -58.14 -34.55 49.18
C GLU A 23 -58.96 -33.97 47.98
N ARG A 24 -60.28 -34.08 48.07
CA ARG A 24 -61.32 -33.77 47.07
C ARG A 24 -61.89 -32.34 47.22
N ARG A 25 -62.26 -31.64 46.12
CA ARG A 25 -63.66 -31.20 45.80
C ARG A 25 -63.79 -30.25 44.57
N LYS A 26 -64.70 -30.67 43.67
CA LYS A 26 -65.58 -30.00 42.68
C LYS A 26 -65.60 -28.44 42.55
N LYS A 27 -65.49 -27.92 41.31
CA LYS A 27 -66.55 -27.27 40.47
C LYS A 27 -65.95 -26.33 39.38
N GLY A 28 -66.42 -26.49 38.14
CA GLY A 28 -66.76 -25.38 37.22
C GLY A 28 -65.69 -24.90 36.22
N PRO A 29 -66.04 -24.62 34.93
CA PRO A 29 -65.06 -24.46 33.84
C PRO A 29 -64.87 -23.00 33.38
N ARG A 30 -63.65 -22.67 32.91
CA ARG A 30 -63.26 -21.68 31.88
C ARG A 30 -61.73 -21.52 31.95
N ALA A 31 -60.98 -21.96 30.96
CA ALA A 31 -60.65 -21.29 29.71
C ALA A 31 -59.19 -20.78 29.75
N HIS A 32 -58.42 -21.25 28.76
CA HIS A 32 -57.13 -20.75 28.28
C HIS A 32 -55.91 -20.74 29.21
N SER A 33 -55.11 -21.80 29.12
CA SER A 33 -53.66 -21.68 28.92
C SER A 33 -53.14 -22.96 28.26
N PHE A 34 -52.56 -22.84 27.07
CA PHE A 34 -51.93 -23.91 26.33
C PHE A 34 -50.41 -23.66 26.42
N ASP A 35 -49.76 -24.40 27.30
CA ASP A 35 -48.39 -24.91 27.19
C ASP A 35 -48.59 -26.43 26.96
N PRO A 36 -47.80 -27.20 26.16
CA PRO A 36 -46.36 -27.06 26.06
C PRO A 36 -45.66 -27.51 24.77
N SER A 37 -44.44 -27.01 24.62
CA SER A 37 -43.22 -27.78 24.35
C SER A 37 -43.36 -29.31 24.28
N ALA A 38 -43.80 -29.87 23.15
CA ALA A 38 -43.47 -31.24 22.72
C ALA A 38 -44.14 -31.57 21.37
N LYS A 39 -43.40 -31.36 20.27
CA LYS A 39 -43.43 -32.18 19.03
C LYS A 39 -42.49 -31.56 18.01
N ARG A 40 -41.19 -31.72 18.23
CA ARG A 40 -40.20 -31.65 17.16
C ARG A 40 -39.65 -33.05 16.96
N LEU A 41 -40.22 -33.77 15.99
CA LEU A 41 -39.52 -34.75 15.18
C LEU A 41 -40.43 -35.21 14.03
N ALA A 42 -39.83 -35.14 12.83
CA ALA A 42 -40.24 -35.80 11.59
C ALA A 42 -41.49 -35.27 10.87
N LEU A 43 -41.25 -34.29 9.98
CA LEU A 43 -41.63 -34.44 8.58
C LEU A 43 -40.51 -33.83 7.72
N ALA A 44 -39.83 -34.73 7.03
CA ALA A 44 -38.79 -34.44 6.08
C ALA A 44 -39.44 -33.97 4.78
N GLU A 45 -39.24 -32.70 4.43
CA GLU A 45 -39.50 -32.20 3.09
C GLU A 45 -38.27 -31.43 2.58
N THR A 46 -37.58 -32.11 1.66
CA THR A 46 -37.00 -31.58 0.42
C THR A 46 -36.13 -30.31 0.51
N LYS A 47 -34.81 -30.53 0.67
CA LYS A 47 -33.76 -29.57 0.31
C LYS A 47 -33.89 -29.16 -1.17
N PRO A 48 -33.93 -27.86 -1.52
CA PRO A 48 -33.56 -27.45 -2.86
C PRO A 48 -32.03 -27.53 -2.98
N LYS A 49 -31.56 -28.59 -3.64
CA LYS A 49 -30.21 -28.65 -4.20
C LYS A 49 -30.11 -27.62 -5.34
N GLY A 50 -29.04 -26.83 -5.31
CA GLY A 50 -28.60 -26.02 -6.44
C GLY A 50 -29.13 -24.59 -6.42
N LYS A 51 -28.21 -23.65 -6.13
CA LYS A 51 -28.17 -22.21 -6.49
C LYS A 51 -27.48 -21.33 -5.43
N ALA A 52 -26.91 -21.90 -4.36
CA ALA A 52 -26.12 -21.13 -3.39
C ALA A 52 -24.64 -20.93 -3.78
N SER A 53 -24.13 -21.61 -4.82
CA SER A 53 -22.72 -21.49 -5.25
C SER A 53 -22.48 -20.61 -6.47
N PHE A 54 -23.53 -20.08 -7.12
CA PHE A 54 -23.36 -19.24 -8.33
C PHE A 54 -23.37 -17.74 -8.04
N VAL A 55 -24.03 -17.31 -6.96
CA VAL A 55 -24.13 -15.89 -6.57
C VAL A 55 -22.84 -15.36 -5.92
N TRP A 56 -22.09 -16.23 -5.23
CA TRP A 56 -20.79 -15.85 -4.62
C TRP A 56 -19.65 -15.73 -5.65
N LEU A 57 -19.72 -16.45 -6.78
CA LEU A 57 -18.71 -16.34 -7.85
C LEU A 57 -18.91 -15.08 -8.71
N MET A 58 -20.14 -14.58 -8.82
CA MET A 58 -20.46 -13.37 -9.60
C MET A 58 -20.22 -12.06 -8.82
N GLY A 59 -19.98 -12.12 -7.51
CA GLY A 59 -19.56 -10.96 -6.70
C GLY A 59 -18.14 -10.46 -7.02
N TRP A 60 -17.33 -11.26 -7.72
CA TRP A 60 -15.99 -10.88 -8.19
C TRP A 60 -15.99 -10.15 -9.53
N LEU A 61 -17.08 -10.21 -10.29
CA LEU A 61 -17.21 -9.55 -11.60
C LEU A 61 -17.98 -8.21 -11.53
N SER A 62 -18.40 -7.79 -10.33
CA SER A 62 -19.11 -6.53 -10.11
C SER A 62 -18.30 -5.34 -9.52
N PRO A 63 -16.94 -5.23 -9.60
CA PRO A 63 -16.29 -3.96 -9.26
C PRO A 63 -16.58 -2.85 -10.30
N PHE A 64 -17.18 -3.20 -11.44
CA PHE A 64 -17.54 -2.27 -12.51
C PHE A 64 -19.01 -1.81 -12.47
N SER A 65 -19.65 -1.73 -11.29
CA SER A 65 -20.83 -0.87 -11.19
C SER A 65 -20.35 0.60 -11.31
N LEU A 66 -20.32 1.07 -12.56
CA LEU A 66 -20.11 2.46 -12.93
C LEU A 66 -21.32 3.25 -12.42
N ALA A 67 -21.26 3.69 -11.16
CA ALA A 67 -22.10 4.79 -10.71
C ALA A 67 -21.87 5.96 -11.70
N ARG A 68 -22.96 6.47 -12.29
CA ARG A 68 -23.04 7.51 -13.34
C ARG A 68 -22.33 8.82 -12.98
N SER A 69 -21.03 8.80 -12.82
CA SER A 69 -20.17 9.99 -12.82
C SER A 69 -19.42 10.00 -14.13
N SER A 70 -19.63 11.04 -14.94
CA SER A 70 -18.88 11.20 -16.18
C SER A 70 -17.41 11.39 -15.85
N LEU A 71 -16.54 10.74 -16.63
CA LEU A 71 -15.10 10.96 -16.52
C LEU A 71 -14.79 12.43 -16.87
N PRO A 72 -13.98 13.12 -16.04
CA PRO A 72 -13.46 14.44 -16.38
C PRO A 72 -12.77 14.46 -17.74
N PHE A 73 -12.80 15.59 -18.45
CA PHE A 73 -12.20 15.72 -19.79
C PHE A 73 -10.73 15.27 -19.86
N TYR A 74 -9.91 15.62 -18.86
CA TYR A 74 -8.50 15.23 -18.85
C TYR A 74 -8.27 13.72 -18.73
N GLY A 75 -9.26 12.96 -18.24
CA GLY A 75 -9.23 11.50 -18.26
C GLY A 75 -9.28 10.92 -19.67
N TRP A 76 -10.12 11.52 -20.53
CA TRP A 76 -10.17 11.18 -21.95
C TRP A 76 -8.90 11.60 -22.67
N VAL A 77 -8.31 12.74 -22.30
CA VAL A 77 -6.99 13.15 -22.79
C VAL A 77 -5.93 12.10 -22.39
N GLY A 78 -5.95 11.63 -21.14
CA GLY A 78 -5.05 10.55 -20.68
C GLY A 78 -5.18 9.28 -21.52
N LEU A 79 -6.40 8.82 -21.78
CA LEU A 79 -6.66 7.68 -22.65
C LEU A 79 -6.20 7.91 -24.10
N ALA A 80 -6.42 9.11 -24.64
CA ALA A 80 -5.96 9.47 -25.97
C ALA A 80 -4.42 9.49 -26.05
N VAL A 81 -3.73 9.93 -24.99
CA VAL A 81 -2.27 9.88 -24.89
C VAL A 81 -1.79 8.43 -24.86
N VAL A 82 -2.41 7.55 -24.06
CA VAL A 82 -2.05 6.12 -24.03
C VAL A 82 -2.27 5.49 -25.41
N ALA A 83 -3.46 5.62 -25.99
CA ALA A 83 -3.79 5.03 -27.29
C ALA A 83 -2.90 5.58 -28.41
N GLY A 84 -2.67 6.90 -28.44
CA GLY A 84 -1.77 7.54 -29.39
C GLY A 84 -0.33 7.07 -29.22
N ALA A 85 0.16 6.94 -27.97
CA ALA A 85 1.49 6.44 -27.69
C ALA A 85 1.67 4.99 -28.17
N GLU A 86 0.69 4.12 -27.94
CA GLU A 86 0.72 2.72 -28.41
C GLU A 86 0.70 2.62 -29.95
N ILE A 87 -0.07 3.46 -30.63
CA ILE A 87 -0.08 3.52 -32.11
C ILE A 87 1.29 3.97 -32.64
N LEU A 88 1.84 5.04 -32.06
CA LEU A 88 3.13 5.60 -32.48
C LEU A 88 4.31 4.70 -32.10
N LEU A 89 4.19 3.92 -31.02
CA LEU A 89 5.12 2.85 -30.67
C LEU A 89 5.12 1.77 -31.75
N TRP A 90 3.94 1.31 -32.17
CA TRP A 90 3.80 0.28 -33.20
C TRP A 90 4.37 0.72 -34.55
N THR A 91 4.16 1.97 -34.95
CA THR A 91 4.76 2.55 -36.17
C THR A 91 6.21 3.00 -35.98
N LYS A 92 6.76 2.91 -34.77
CA LYS A 92 8.11 3.39 -34.39
C LYS A 92 8.36 4.86 -34.76
N THR A 93 7.36 5.70 -34.54
CA THR A 93 7.40 7.12 -34.91
C THR A 93 8.04 7.96 -33.81
N GLU A 94 9.08 8.71 -34.16
CA GLU A 94 9.73 9.66 -33.26
C GLU A 94 8.91 10.96 -33.10
N PRO A 95 8.96 11.62 -31.93
CA PRO A 95 9.81 11.31 -30.76
C PRO A 95 9.19 10.28 -29.80
N ILE A 96 7.96 9.82 -30.05
CA ILE A 96 7.22 8.98 -29.11
C ILE A 96 7.81 7.59 -28.99
N TYR A 97 8.41 7.03 -30.04
CA TYR A 97 9.11 5.76 -29.95
C TYR A 97 10.23 5.79 -28.89
N THR A 98 11.08 6.82 -28.92
CA THR A 98 12.13 7.02 -27.92
C THR A 98 11.57 7.39 -26.54
N PHE A 99 10.63 8.33 -26.46
CA PHE A 99 10.04 8.79 -25.19
C PHE A 99 8.75 8.05 -24.81
N PHE A 100 8.61 6.79 -25.22
CA PHE A 100 7.36 6.04 -25.06
C PHE A 100 6.97 5.89 -23.60
N THR A 101 7.89 5.37 -22.78
CA THR A 101 7.68 5.09 -21.36
C THR A 101 7.17 6.30 -20.57
N PRO A 102 7.85 7.47 -20.55
CA PRO A 102 7.32 8.62 -19.83
C PRO A 102 5.99 9.16 -20.41
N THR A 103 5.78 9.04 -21.73
CA THR A 103 4.53 9.46 -22.39
C THR A 103 3.35 8.61 -21.93
N VAL A 104 3.47 7.28 -22.01
CA VAL A 104 2.38 6.37 -21.68
C VAL A 104 2.04 6.43 -20.19
N TRP A 105 3.04 6.56 -19.31
CA TRP A 105 2.81 6.77 -17.88
C TRP A 105 2.10 8.09 -17.59
N THR A 106 2.43 9.16 -18.30
CA THR A 106 1.73 10.44 -18.17
C THR A 106 0.24 10.28 -18.53
N GLY A 107 -0.05 9.58 -19.63
CA GLY A 107 -1.44 9.26 -20.02
C GLY A 107 -2.17 8.39 -18.98
N TYR A 108 -1.49 7.37 -18.45
CA TYR A 108 -2.00 6.50 -17.40
C TYR A 108 -2.36 7.28 -16.13
N ILE A 109 -1.47 8.14 -15.64
CA ILE A 109 -1.68 8.95 -14.42
C ILE A 109 -2.89 9.87 -14.60
N LEU A 110 -3.01 10.55 -15.75
CA LEU A 110 -4.16 11.41 -16.06
C LEU A 110 -5.47 10.62 -16.03
N TRP A 111 -5.48 9.43 -16.63
CA TRP A 111 -6.65 8.57 -16.62
C TRP A 111 -6.99 8.06 -15.22
N ALA A 112 -6.01 7.51 -14.49
CA ALA A 112 -6.19 6.98 -13.14
C ALA A 112 -6.75 8.05 -12.19
N ASP A 113 -6.13 9.23 -12.16
CA ASP A 113 -6.59 10.36 -11.34
C ASP A 113 -8.02 10.78 -11.71
N SER A 114 -8.37 10.76 -13.00
CA SER A 114 -9.73 11.11 -13.44
C SER A 114 -10.80 10.14 -12.94
N VAL A 115 -10.46 8.85 -12.82
CA VAL A 115 -11.33 7.83 -12.24
C VAL A 115 -11.44 8.03 -10.72
N VAL A 116 -10.32 8.30 -10.05
CA VAL A 116 -10.33 8.63 -8.61
C VAL A 116 -11.20 9.85 -8.35
N ARG A 117 -11.06 10.90 -9.17
CA ARG A 117 -11.85 12.13 -9.08
C ARG A 117 -13.34 11.88 -9.31
N SER A 118 -13.71 11.08 -10.30
CA SER A 118 -15.13 10.84 -10.59
C SER A 118 -15.84 10.12 -9.43
N ARG A 119 -15.10 9.29 -8.68
CA ARG A 119 -15.61 8.52 -7.53
C ARG A 119 -15.54 9.29 -6.19
N LYS A 120 -14.43 9.97 -5.89
CA LYS A 120 -14.21 10.70 -4.62
C LYS A 120 -14.57 12.19 -4.67
N ARG A 121 -14.79 12.76 -5.86
CA ARG A 121 -14.87 14.22 -6.13
C ARG A 121 -13.61 15.02 -5.76
N ALA A 122 -12.55 14.32 -5.36
CA ALA A 122 -11.23 14.83 -5.01
C ALA A 122 -10.18 13.87 -5.54
N SER A 123 -9.04 14.39 -5.99
CA SER A 123 -7.92 13.61 -6.54
C SER A 123 -6.62 14.41 -6.44
N LEU A 124 -5.49 13.79 -6.79
CA LEU A 124 -4.18 14.43 -6.71
C LEU A 124 -4.08 15.64 -7.64
N LEU A 125 -4.43 15.47 -8.92
CA LEU A 125 -4.33 16.50 -9.95
C LEU A 125 -5.46 17.53 -9.89
N SER A 126 -6.54 17.26 -9.15
CA SER A 126 -7.67 18.18 -9.03
C SER A 126 -7.59 19.05 -7.78
N THR A 127 -7.66 18.44 -6.60
CA THR A 127 -7.79 19.14 -5.31
C THR A 127 -6.47 19.25 -4.57
N ARG A 128 -5.50 18.36 -4.84
CA ARG A 128 -4.19 18.31 -4.16
C ARG A 128 -3.03 18.69 -5.10
N ARG A 129 -3.21 19.72 -5.94
CA ARG A 129 -2.24 20.08 -7.00
C ARG A 129 -0.81 20.36 -6.50
N ALA A 130 -0.68 21.01 -5.35
CA ALA A 130 0.65 21.25 -4.75
C ALA A 130 1.33 19.94 -4.36
N GLU A 131 0.55 18.98 -3.87
CA GLU A 131 1.00 17.61 -3.59
C GLU A 131 1.40 16.89 -4.87
N ALA A 132 0.64 17.06 -5.97
CA ALA A 132 0.98 16.49 -7.28
C ALA A 132 2.35 16.98 -7.80
N ILE A 133 2.59 18.30 -7.75
CA ILE A 133 3.86 18.89 -8.19
C ILE A 133 5.00 18.41 -7.31
N PHE A 134 4.81 18.43 -5.99
CA PHE A 134 5.81 17.91 -5.06
C PHE A 134 6.11 16.44 -5.34
N MET A 135 5.08 15.61 -5.51
CA MET A 135 5.23 14.18 -5.74
C MET A 135 6.02 13.90 -7.03
N ALA A 136 5.74 14.62 -8.12
CA ALA A 136 6.49 14.50 -9.36
C ALA A 136 7.97 14.88 -9.19
N VAL A 137 8.27 16.00 -8.54
CA VAL A 137 9.66 16.43 -8.30
C VAL A 137 10.38 15.49 -7.33
N TRP A 138 9.70 15.09 -6.26
CA TRP A 138 10.24 14.16 -5.26
C TRP A 138 10.47 12.77 -5.85
N SER A 139 9.64 12.35 -6.80
CA SER A 139 9.81 11.10 -7.53
C SER A 139 11.16 11.04 -8.27
N ILE A 140 11.59 12.16 -8.85
CA ILE A 140 12.92 12.27 -9.46
C ILE A 140 14.00 12.03 -8.41
N VAL A 141 13.93 12.73 -7.27
CA VAL A 141 14.92 12.59 -6.19
C VAL A 141 14.97 11.15 -5.67
N VAL A 142 13.80 10.55 -5.43
CA VAL A 142 13.68 9.16 -4.97
C VAL A 142 14.32 8.21 -5.98
N TRP A 143 14.00 8.33 -7.27
CA TRP A 143 14.58 7.42 -8.26
C TRP A 143 16.10 7.61 -8.42
N LEU A 144 16.60 8.84 -8.32
CA LEU A 144 18.04 9.11 -8.34
C LEU A 144 18.79 8.42 -7.18
N VAL A 145 18.13 8.17 -6.05
CA VAL A 145 18.72 7.35 -4.97
C VAL A 145 18.92 5.91 -5.45
N PHE A 146 17.93 5.31 -6.14
CA PHE A 146 18.06 3.96 -6.70
C PHE A 146 19.12 3.91 -7.81
N GLU A 147 19.21 4.94 -8.66
CA GLU A 147 20.31 5.08 -9.64
C GLU A 147 21.67 5.14 -8.96
N ALA A 148 21.80 5.87 -7.84
CA ALA A 148 23.04 5.93 -7.07
C ALA A 148 23.46 4.55 -6.53
N TYR A 149 22.52 3.74 -6.04
CA TYR A 149 22.79 2.34 -5.72
C TYR A 149 23.22 1.56 -6.97
N ASN A 150 22.53 1.75 -8.08
CA ASN A 150 22.80 1.03 -9.32
C ASN A 150 24.20 1.28 -9.89
N LEU A 151 24.83 2.43 -9.62
CA LEU A 151 26.24 2.67 -9.97
C LEU A 151 27.17 1.59 -9.40
N ARG A 152 26.84 1.04 -8.22
CA ARG A 152 27.57 -0.03 -7.58
C ARG A 152 26.99 -1.41 -7.88
N LEU A 153 25.67 -1.55 -7.81
CA LEU A 153 25.01 -2.85 -7.97
C LEU A 153 25.04 -3.36 -9.41
N LYS A 154 25.02 -2.43 -10.39
CA LYS A 154 25.00 -2.69 -11.82
C LYS A 154 23.91 -3.70 -12.18
N ASN A 155 22.69 -3.47 -11.70
CA ASN A 155 21.54 -4.34 -11.91
C ASN A 155 20.68 -3.97 -13.11
N TRP A 156 20.79 -2.74 -13.61
CA TRP A 156 20.20 -2.34 -14.89
C TRP A 156 21.07 -1.33 -15.64
N TYR A 157 20.83 -1.21 -16.94
CA TYR A 157 21.42 -0.18 -17.79
C TYR A 157 20.43 0.23 -18.88
N TYR A 158 20.58 1.46 -19.38
CA TYR A 158 19.71 2.03 -20.39
C TYR A 158 20.28 1.90 -21.80
N VAL A 159 19.40 1.70 -22.78
CA VAL A 159 19.72 1.64 -24.22
C VAL A 159 18.72 2.47 -25.03
N GLY A 160 19.09 2.84 -26.26
CA GLY A 160 18.19 3.57 -27.16
C GLY A 160 17.91 5.02 -26.76
N LEU A 161 18.72 5.59 -25.88
CA LEU A 161 18.59 6.98 -25.44
C LEU A 161 19.02 7.97 -26.54
N PRO A 162 18.44 9.18 -26.56
CA PRO A 162 18.91 10.25 -27.44
C PRO A 162 20.39 10.55 -27.26
N LEU A 163 21.12 10.76 -28.36
CA LEU A 163 22.54 11.14 -28.31
C LEU A 163 22.76 12.55 -27.76
N HIS A 164 21.79 13.44 -27.96
CA HIS A 164 21.90 14.82 -27.52
C HIS A 164 21.56 14.94 -26.02
N ARG A 165 22.52 15.44 -25.23
CA ARG A 165 22.45 15.42 -23.76
C ARG A 165 21.21 16.08 -23.16
N PHE A 166 20.72 17.16 -23.78
CA PHE A 166 19.48 17.80 -23.33
C PHE A 166 18.30 16.83 -23.39
N TRP A 167 18.12 16.13 -24.52
CA TRP A 167 17.01 15.21 -24.73
C TRP A 167 17.13 13.96 -23.87
N GLU A 168 18.35 13.48 -23.65
CA GLU A 168 18.64 12.40 -22.72
C GLU A 168 18.22 12.77 -21.28
N ILE A 169 18.69 13.91 -20.77
CA ILE A 169 18.36 14.37 -19.40
C ILE A 169 16.85 14.61 -19.27
N THR A 170 16.21 15.26 -20.25
CA THR A 170 14.77 15.48 -20.23
C THR A 170 14.00 14.17 -20.19
N GLY A 171 14.43 13.16 -20.95
CA GLY A 171 13.84 11.82 -20.91
C GLY A 171 13.92 11.18 -19.54
N TYR A 172 15.09 11.24 -18.90
CA TYR A 172 15.27 10.75 -17.54
C TYR A 172 14.38 11.47 -16.53
N LEU A 173 14.44 12.80 -16.49
CA LEU A 173 13.65 13.59 -15.54
C LEU A 173 12.15 13.34 -15.71
N TRP A 174 11.68 13.23 -16.95
CA TRP A 174 10.27 12.95 -17.22
C TRP A 174 9.87 11.54 -16.77
N ALA A 175 10.65 10.52 -17.12
CA ALA A 175 10.37 9.13 -16.71
C ALA A 175 10.42 8.98 -15.18
N PHE A 176 11.39 9.60 -14.53
CA PHE A 176 11.54 9.50 -13.08
C PHE A 176 10.44 10.27 -12.35
N ALA A 177 9.94 11.37 -12.92
CA ALA A 177 8.83 12.12 -12.35
C ALA A 177 7.52 11.33 -12.29
N THR A 178 7.34 10.33 -13.15
CA THR A 178 6.08 9.57 -13.22
C THR A 178 6.00 8.38 -12.25
N ILE A 179 7.10 7.99 -11.59
CA ILE A 179 7.17 6.73 -10.82
C ILE A 179 6.29 6.75 -9.57
N LEU A 180 6.49 7.70 -8.66
CA LEU A 180 5.65 7.82 -7.45
C LEU A 180 4.19 8.14 -7.80
N PRO A 181 3.89 9.11 -8.70
CA PRO A 181 2.52 9.38 -9.10
C PRO A 181 1.81 8.15 -9.66
N ALA A 182 2.47 7.36 -10.51
CA ALA A 182 1.89 6.14 -11.05
C ALA A 182 1.48 5.18 -9.93
N ILE A 183 2.41 4.81 -9.04
CA ILE A 183 2.15 3.81 -8.00
C ILE A 183 1.08 4.28 -7.00
N LEU A 184 1.14 5.53 -6.57
CA LEU A 184 0.21 6.05 -5.56
C LEU A 184 -1.18 6.34 -6.13
N GLU A 185 -1.28 6.81 -7.38
CA GLU A 185 -2.57 6.89 -8.07
C GLU A 185 -3.17 5.49 -8.30
N THR A 186 -2.36 4.48 -8.59
CA THR A 186 -2.86 3.10 -8.70
C THR A 186 -3.40 2.60 -7.35
N GLU A 187 -2.77 2.93 -6.22
CA GLU A 187 -3.30 2.58 -4.89
C GLU A 187 -4.67 3.22 -4.62
N GLU A 188 -4.82 4.51 -4.94
CA GLU A 188 -6.09 5.22 -4.80
C GLU A 188 -7.15 4.71 -5.79
N LEU A 189 -6.74 4.34 -7.00
CA LEU A 189 -7.60 3.70 -8.00
C LEU A 189 -8.16 2.38 -7.47
N LEU A 190 -7.30 1.53 -6.88
CA LEU A 190 -7.70 0.28 -6.26
C LEU A 190 -8.69 0.51 -5.10
N GLU A 191 -8.47 1.56 -4.31
CA GLU A 191 -9.37 1.94 -3.22
C GLU A 191 -10.77 2.33 -3.74
N VAL A 192 -10.86 3.17 -4.77
CA VAL A 192 -12.17 3.56 -5.35
C VAL A 192 -12.86 2.41 -6.08
N CYS A 193 -12.10 1.46 -6.61
CA CYS A 193 -12.60 0.20 -7.17
C CYS A 193 -13.00 -0.83 -6.10
N LYS A 194 -12.87 -0.48 -4.81
CA LYS A 194 -13.21 -1.33 -3.66
C LYS A 194 -12.38 -2.61 -3.53
N LEU A 195 -11.16 -2.63 -4.06
CA LEU A 195 -10.22 -3.73 -3.85
C LEU A 195 -9.46 -3.50 -2.54
N CYS A 196 -9.39 -4.53 -1.69
CA CYS A 196 -8.69 -4.47 -0.40
C CYS A 196 -9.10 -3.24 0.47
N VAL A 197 -10.39 -3.01 0.67
CA VAL A 197 -10.90 -1.89 1.51
C VAL A 197 -11.02 -2.28 2.98
N ASP A 198 -11.46 -3.50 3.26
CA ASP A 198 -11.67 -4.00 4.63
C ASP A 198 -10.79 -5.22 4.87
N VAL A 199 -9.54 -4.99 5.24
CA VAL A 199 -8.58 -6.03 5.60
C VAL A 199 -8.25 -5.88 7.09
N PRO A 200 -9.13 -6.33 7.99
CA PRO A 200 -8.89 -6.26 9.42
C PRO A 200 -7.75 -7.22 9.78
N VAL A 201 -6.83 -6.74 10.60
CA VAL A 201 -5.75 -7.54 11.17
C VAL A 201 -5.74 -7.37 12.68
N ARG A 202 -5.16 -8.33 13.39
CA ARG A 202 -4.99 -8.21 14.84
C ARG A 202 -4.15 -6.96 15.13
N PRO A 203 -4.64 -6.00 15.94
CA PRO A 203 -3.87 -4.81 16.30
C PRO A 203 -2.51 -5.20 16.87
N VAL A 204 -1.45 -4.62 16.30
CA VAL A 204 -0.07 -4.85 16.76
C VAL A 204 0.35 -3.68 17.64
N ARG A 205 0.88 -3.97 18.83
CA ARG A 205 1.46 -2.92 19.67
C ARG A 205 2.83 -2.53 19.12
N VAL A 206 3.02 -1.26 18.77
CA VAL A 206 4.31 -0.76 18.26
C VAL A 206 5.16 -0.21 19.41
N THR A 207 6.04 -1.06 19.94
CA THR A 207 6.93 -0.71 21.06
C THR A 207 8.15 0.11 20.60
N ARG A 208 8.77 0.84 21.54
CA ARG A 208 10.02 1.58 21.29
C ARG A 208 11.15 0.66 20.80
N VAL A 209 11.22 -0.57 21.34
CA VAL A 209 12.23 -1.56 20.93
C VAL A 209 12.02 -1.96 19.48
N GLN A 210 10.80 -2.31 19.09
CA GLN A 210 10.48 -2.67 17.70
C GLN A 210 10.82 -1.54 16.72
N ARG A 211 10.51 -0.28 17.05
CA ARG A 211 10.86 0.87 16.18
C ARG A 211 12.37 1.03 16.01
N ARG A 212 13.13 0.90 17.09
CA ARG A 212 14.60 0.93 17.04
C ARG A 212 15.17 -0.23 16.23
N SER A 213 14.61 -1.43 16.39
CA SER A 213 14.98 -2.59 15.59
C SER A 213 14.66 -2.38 14.11
N TYR A 214 13.48 -1.86 13.77
CA TYR A 214 13.13 -1.50 12.38
C TYR A 214 14.15 -0.52 11.79
N PHE A 215 14.44 0.57 12.49
CA PHE A 215 15.39 1.58 12.03
C PHE A 215 16.80 1.00 11.84
N ALA A 216 17.28 0.20 12.81
CA ALA A 216 18.59 -0.45 12.73
C ALA A 216 18.64 -1.46 11.58
N THR A 217 17.59 -2.26 11.38
CA THR A 217 17.46 -3.19 10.26
C THR A 217 17.46 -2.44 8.94
N GLY A 218 16.67 -1.39 8.77
CA GLY A 218 16.66 -0.57 7.56
C GLY A 218 18.03 0.03 7.26
N GLY A 219 18.69 0.58 8.28
CA GLY A 219 20.07 1.06 8.17
C GLY A 219 21.05 -0.04 7.72
N ALA A 220 20.97 -1.23 8.31
CA ALA A 220 21.82 -2.36 7.91
C ALA A 220 21.55 -2.82 6.47
N LEU A 221 20.28 -2.95 6.08
CA LEU A 221 19.87 -3.37 4.74
C LEU A 221 20.34 -2.40 3.65
N LEU A 222 20.36 -1.09 3.94
CA LEU A 222 20.77 -0.04 3.01
C LEU A 222 22.29 0.21 3.00
N LEU A 223 22.97 0.07 4.14
CA LEU A 223 24.41 0.27 4.23
C LEU A 223 25.20 -0.94 3.72
N LEU A 224 24.70 -2.17 3.93
CA LEU A 224 25.43 -3.39 3.57
C LEU A 224 25.80 -3.45 2.07
N PRO A 225 24.92 -3.16 1.10
CA PRO A 225 25.27 -3.13 -0.32
C PRO A 225 26.36 -2.11 -0.67
N LEU A 226 26.52 -1.05 0.12
CA LEU A 226 27.50 0.01 -0.11
C LEU A 226 28.90 -0.36 0.40
N VAL A 227 28.99 -1.11 1.50
CA VAL A 227 30.27 -1.41 2.17
C VAL A 227 30.91 -2.72 1.69
N VAL A 228 30.12 -3.72 1.29
CA VAL A 228 30.67 -5.00 0.82
C VAL A 228 31.33 -4.86 -0.55
N PRO A 229 32.30 -5.73 -0.93
CA PRO A 229 32.89 -5.71 -2.26
C PRO A 229 31.84 -5.77 -3.38
N GLU A 230 32.09 -5.09 -4.51
CA GLU A 230 31.14 -4.96 -5.63
C GLU A 230 30.61 -6.31 -6.14
N ARG A 231 31.48 -7.34 -6.15
CA ARG A 231 31.13 -8.71 -6.55
C ARG A 231 30.00 -9.31 -5.69
N LEU A 232 29.93 -8.94 -4.41
CA LEU A 232 28.86 -9.35 -3.51
C LEU A 232 27.70 -8.35 -3.55
N ALA A 233 28.00 -7.06 -3.65
CA ALA A 233 26.99 -5.99 -3.66
C ALA A 233 25.92 -6.25 -4.73
N ARG A 234 26.30 -6.67 -5.94
CA ARG A 234 25.35 -6.96 -7.03
C ARG A 234 24.28 -8.00 -6.72
N TYR A 235 24.46 -8.82 -5.67
CA TYR A 235 23.49 -9.81 -5.18
C TYR A 235 22.55 -9.27 -4.10
N LEU A 236 22.87 -8.12 -3.51
CA LEU A 236 22.16 -7.54 -2.38
C LEU A 236 21.08 -6.52 -2.79
N PHE A 237 20.73 -6.50 -4.07
CA PHE A 237 19.72 -5.58 -4.61
C PHE A 237 18.39 -5.69 -3.86
N GLY A 238 17.97 -6.92 -3.53
CA GLY A 238 16.75 -7.17 -2.76
C GLY A 238 16.71 -6.46 -1.40
N LEU A 239 17.87 -6.17 -0.79
CA LEU A 239 17.92 -5.42 0.47
C LEU A 239 17.56 -3.94 0.27
N VAL A 240 17.90 -3.37 -0.88
CA VAL A 240 17.56 -1.98 -1.23
C VAL A 240 16.07 -1.83 -1.48
N TRP A 241 15.43 -2.80 -2.15
CA TRP A 241 13.98 -2.80 -2.47
C TRP A 241 13.03 -3.01 -1.28
N ILE A 242 13.57 -3.23 -0.08
CA ILE A 242 12.81 -3.33 1.17
C ILE A 242 13.38 -2.42 2.27
N GLY A 243 14.61 -1.94 2.10
CA GLY A 243 15.38 -1.31 3.16
C GLY A 243 14.79 0.03 3.58
N PHE A 244 14.25 0.81 2.64
CA PHE A 244 13.64 2.09 2.97
C PHE A 244 12.31 1.94 3.70
N ILE A 245 11.59 0.82 3.52
CA ILE A 245 10.40 0.52 4.34
C ILE A 245 10.80 0.48 5.81
N PHE A 246 11.80 -0.33 6.15
CA PHE A 246 12.27 -0.48 7.53
C PHE A 246 12.89 0.81 8.09
N LEU A 247 13.53 1.62 7.24
CA LEU A 247 14.13 2.88 7.64
C LEU A 247 13.07 3.97 7.90
N CYS A 248 12.11 4.15 6.99
CA CYS A 248 11.15 5.25 7.02
C CYS A 248 9.99 5.02 7.98
N GLU A 249 9.43 3.81 8.05
CA GLU A 249 8.27 3.49 8.90
C GLU A 249 8.41 3.91 10.37
N PRO A 250 9.50 3.59 11.10
CA PRO A 250 9.64 4.04 12.48
C PRO A 250 9.74 5.57 12.59
N ILE A 251 10.30 6.26 11.59
CA ILE A 251 10.37 7.73 11.56
C ILE A 251 8.97 8.32 11.35
N LEU A 252 8.23 7.81 10.36
CA LEU A 252 6.85 8.24 10.08
C LEU A 252 5.94 8.06 11.30
N TYR A 253 6.08 6.93 11.99
CA TYR A 253 5.37 6.64 13.22
C TYR A 253 5.66 7.69 14.32
N GLU A 254 6.93 8.03 14.56
CA GLU A 254 7.30 9.07 15.54
C GLU A 254 6.81 10.47 15.11
N LEU A 255 6.79 10.74 13.81
CA LEU A 255 6.25 11.99 13.25
C LEU A 255 4.72 12.03 13.25
N LYS A 256 4.04 10.96 13.66
CA LYS A 256 2.58 10.80 13.57
C LYS A 256 2.05 11.06 12.15
N ALA A 257 2.86 10.69 11.15
CA ALA A 257 2.51 10.76 9.75
C ALA A 257 1.78 9.49 9.31
N PRO A 258 1.05 9.50 8.19
CA PRO A 258 0.50 8.27 7.62
C PRO A 258 1.62 7.24 7.37
N GLY A 259 1.42 6.01 7.85
CA GLY A 259 2.40 4.93 7.80
C GLY A 259 1.75 3.56 7.96
N ILE A 260 2.45 2.50 7.55
CA ILE A 260 1.96 1.12 7.62
C ILE A 260 1.91 0.61 9.06
N LEU A 261 2.91 0.91 9.89
CA LEU A 261 2.96 0.54 11.29
C LEU A 261 1.81 1.18 12.07
N SER A 262 1.46 2.43 11.77
CA SER A 262 0.30 3.08 12.40
C SER A 262 -1.02 2.48 11.95
N ASP A 263 -1.13 2.01 10.70
CA ASP A 263 -2.33 1.34 10.20
C ASP A 263 -2.48 -0.04 10.88
N TRP A 264 -1.40 -0.81 11.01
CA TRP A 264 -1.40 -2.12 11.70
C TRP A 264 -1.68 -2.01 13.21
N GLU A 265 -1.23 -0.94 13.86
CA GLU A 265 -1.56 -0.68 15.26
C GLU A 265 -3.06 -0.41 15.45
N GLN A 266 -3.72 0.15 14.45
CA GLN A 266 -5.17 0.34 14.41
C GLN A 266 -5.94 -0.91 13.94
N GLY A 267 -5.23 -2.01 13.64
CA GLY A 267 -5.84 -3.24 13.13
C GLY A 267 -6.27 -3.17 11.66
N GLN A 268 -5.68 -2.27 10.88
CA GLN A 268 -6.02 -2.06 9.47
C GLN A 268 -4.84 -2.40 8.55
N ALA A 269 -5.05 -3.31 7.59
CA ALA A 269 -4.04 -3.65 6.58
C ALA A 269 -4.48 -3.33 5.14
N ALA A 270 -5.61 -2.63 4.99
CA ALA A 270 -6.21 -2.31 3.70
C ALA A 270 -5.24 -1.56 2.77
N ARG A 271 -4.63 -0.47 3.26
CA ARG A 271 -3.62 0.30 2.53
C ARG A 271 -2.41 -0.57 2.16
N HIS A 272 -1.90 -1.34 3.11
CA HIS A 272 -0.77 -2.23 2.87
C HIS A 272 -1.05 -3.23 1.74
N CYS A 273 -2.21 -3.88 1.76
CA CYS A 273 -2.63 -4.77 0.66
C CYS A 273 -2.68 -4.02 -0.68
N ARG A 274 -3.33 -2.84 -0.72
CA ARG A 274 -3.45 -2.06 -1.96
C ARG A 274 -2.11 -1.57 -2.48
N LEU A 275 -1.16 -1.22 -1.62
CA LEU A 275 0.20 -0.84 -2.04
C LEU A 275 0.96 -2.01 -2.64
N LEU A 276 0.85 -3.22 -2.07
CA LEU A 276 1.41 -4.43 -2.67
C LEU A 276 0.79 -4.69 -4.05
N LEU A 277 -0.53 -4.58 -4.17
CA LEU A 277 -1.24 -4.75 -5.44
C LEU A 277 -0.90 -3.65 -6.46
N ALA A 278 -0.79 -2.40 -6.04
CA ALA A 278 -0.38 -1.28 -6.88
C ALA A 278 1.05 -1.51 -7.39
N GLY A 279 1.96 -1.91 -6.50
CA GLY A 279 3.30 -2.35 -6.87
C GLY A 279 3.29 -3.45 -7.93
N ALA A 280 2.54 -4.53 -7.72
CA ALA A 280 2.42 -5.62 -8.71
C ALA A 280 1.85 -5.18 -10.05
N LEU A 281 0.76 -4.39 -10.06
CA LEU A 281 0.12 -3.91 -11.27
C LEU A 281 1.02 -2.94 -12.04
N CYS A 282 1.60 -1.96 -11.34
CA CYS A 282 2.55 -1.04 -11.93
C CYS A 282 3.78 -1.78 -12.43
N GLY A 283 4.31 -2.74 -11.69
CA GLY A 283 5.44 -3.58 -12.11
C GLY A 283 5.15 -4.38 -13.38
N PHE A 284 3.94 -4.92 -13.50
CA PHE A 284 3.51 -5.59 -14.73
C PHE A 284 3.45 -4.61 -15.92
N LEU A 285 2.81 -3.45 -15.75
CA LEU A 285 2.72 -2.43 -16.80
C LEU A 285 4.09 -1.84 -17.16
N TRP A 286 4.94 -1.65 -16.16
CA TRP A 286 6.32 -1.19 -16.27
C TRP A 286 7.12 -2.12 -17.20
N GLU A 287 7.06 -3.42 -16.96
CA GLU A 287 7.73 -4.42 -17.82
C GLU A 287 7.09 -4.53 -19.20
N PHE A 288 5.76 -4.53 -19.27
CA PHE A 288 5.03 -4.57 -20.53
C PHE A 288 5.42 -3.41 -21.45
N TRP A 289 5.41 -2.17 -20.95
CA TRP A 289 5.72 -0.99 -21.75
C TRP A 289 7.20 -0.85 -22.08
N ASN A 290 8.08 -1.20 -21.13
CA ASN A 290 9.53 -1.15 -21.35
C ASN A 290 10.00 -2.10 -22.45
N PHE A 291 9.38 -3.28 -22.57
CA PHE A 291 9.78 -4.29 -23.54
C PHE A 291 9.82 -3.75 -24.99
N TRP A 292 8.83 -2.93 -25.33
CA TRP A 292 8.61 -2.42 -26.69
C TRP A 292 9.28 -1.06 -26.96
N ALA A 293 9.56 -0.29 -25.89
CA ALA A 293 10.03 1.09 -26.00
C ALA A 293 11.36 1.21 -26.77
N GLY A 294 11.53 2.32 -27.51
CA GLY A 294 12.76 2.63 -28.21
C GLY A 294 13.92 2.88 -27.25
N ALA A 295 13.72 3.81 -26.30
CA ALA A 295 14.57 3.91 -25.12
C ALA A 295 14.02 3.04 -24.00
N LYS A 296 14.84 2.10 -23.52
CA LYS A 296 14.45 1.13 -22.49
C LYS A 296 15.60 0.76 -21.57
N TRP A 297 15.31 0.12 -20.45
CA TRP A 297 16.33 -0.50 -19.60
C TRP A 297 16.35 -2.01 -19.78
N HIS A 298 17.54 -2.59 -19.64
CA HIS A 298 17.75 -4.03 -19.54
C HIS A 298 18.29 -4.41 -18.17
N TYR A 299 17.83 -5.54 -17.66
CA TYR A 299 18.28 -6.10 -16.38
C TYR A 299 19.58 -6.89 -16.52
N THR A 300 20.52 -6.64 -15.61
CA THR A 300 21.82 -7.32 -15.46
C THR A 300 21.92 -8.04 -14.12
N LEU A 301 20.96 -8.93 -13.87
CA LEU A 301 20.94 -9.72 -12.65
C LEU A 301 22.12 -10.72 -12.63
N PRO A 302 22.75 -10.95 -11.46
CA PRO A 302 23.79 -11.96 -11.36
C PRO A 302 23.22 -13.39 -11.35
N PRO A 303 23.96 -14.39 -11.86
CA PRO A 303 23.58 -15.79 -11.69
C PRO A 303 23.50 -16.20 -10.23
N PRO A 304 22.46 -16.93 -9.79
CA PRO A 304 21.43 -17.61 -10.60
C PRO A 304 20.16 -16.80 -10.86
N PHE A 305 20.07 -15.53 -10.43
CA PHE A 305 18.85 -14.72 -10.51
C PHE A 305 18.47 -14.32 -11.95
N ASP A 306 19.41 -14.41 -12.88
CA ASP A 306 19.20 -14.23 -14.32
C ASP A 306 18.62 -15.47 -15.02
N ARG A 307 18.57 -16.62 -14.32
CA ARG A 307 18.06 -17.89 -14.84
C ARG A 307 16.59 -18.07 -14.51
N GLY A 308 15.84 -18.59 -15.48
CA GLY A 308 14.42 -18.92 -15.33
C GLY A 308 13.55 -18.35 -16.44
N PRO A 309 12.25 -18.65 -16.45
CA PRO A 309 11.32 -18.07 -17.40
C PRO A 309 11.24 -16.55 -17.21
N ARG A 310 11.35 -15.82 -18.32
CA ARG A 310 11.22 -14.37 -18.35
C ARG A 310 9.82 -14.00 -18.79
N ILE A 311 9.26 -12.99 -18.14
CA ILE A 311 8.06 -12.30 -18.59
C ILE A 311 8.57 -10.93 -19.02
N PHE A 312 8.59 -10.67 -20.34
CA PHE A 312 9.31 -9.54 -20.94
C PHE A 312 10.83 -9.59 -20.67
N GLU A 313 11.44 -8.49 -20.21
CA GLU A 313 12.87 -8.41 -19.94
C GLU A 313 13.24 -9.08 -18.59
N MET A 314 12.28 -9.15 -17.66
CA MET A 314 12.50 -9.56 -16.27
C MET A 314 12.23 -11.04 -16.00
N PRO A 315 13.13 -11.74 -15.26
CA PRO A 315 12.82 -13.06 -14.71
C PRO A 315 11.59 -13.00 -13.79
N TRP A 316 10.75 -14.03 -13.78
CA TRP A 316 9.49 -14.03 -13.02
C TRP A 316 9.68 -13.72 -11.52
N LEU A 317 10.76 -14.19 -10.89
CA LEU A 317 11.08 -13.89 -9.50
C LEU A 317 11.34 -12.40 -9.26
N GLY A 318 11.81 -11.69 -10.29
CA GLY A 318 12.00 -10.25 -10.24
C GLY A 318 10.69 -9.54 -9.90
N PHE A 319 9.55 -10.01 -10.42
CA PHE A 319 8.26 -9.37 -10.17
C PHE A 319 7.87 -9.33 -8.69
N LEU A 320 8.42 -10.23 -7.86
CA LEU A 320 8.24 -10.20 -6.42
C LEU A 320 8.83 -8.94 -5.78
N GLY A 321 9.82 -8.30 -6.41
CA GLY A 321 10.37 -7.02 -5.96
C GLY A 321 9.40 -5.85 -6.12
N PHE A 322 8.49 -5.90 -7.11
CA PHE A 322 7.52 -4.83 -7.30
C PHE A 322 6.47 -4.77 -6.18
N LEU A 323 6.17 -5.89 -5.53
CA LEU A 323 5.26 -5.95 -4.38
C LEU A 323 5.72 -5.00 -3.25
N PRO A 324 6.87 -5.22 -2.58
CA PRO A 324 7.34 -4.30 -1.55
C PRO A 324 7.72 -2.93 -2.11
N PHE A 325 8.10 -2.81 -3.39
CA PHE A 325 8.41 -1.51 -3.99
C PHE A 325 7.22 -0.55 -3.94
N GLY A 326 5.98 -1.03 -4.09
CA GLY A 326 4.79 -0.19 -3.90
C GLY A 326 4.68 0.39 -2.49
N VAL A 327 4.99 -0.42 -1.47
CA VAL A 327 5.03 0.01 -0.06
C VAL A 327 6.20 0.97 0.18
N GLU A 328 7.35 0.69 -0.40
CA GLU A 328 8.56 1.51 -0.29
C GLU A 328 8.36 2.90 -0.88
N CYS A 329 7.74 3.00 -2.06
CA CYS A 329 7.36 4.26 -2.70
C CYS A 329 6.45 5.10 -1.79
N PHE A 330 5.46 4.48 -1.15
CA PHE A 330 4.60 5.16 -0.18
C PHE A 330 5.40 5.69 1.02
N CYS A 331 6.29 4.88 1.60
CA CYS A 331 7.09 5.28 2.76
C CYS A 331 8.01 6.47 2.42
N LEU A 332 8.70 6.42 1.28
CA LEU A 332 9.59 7.47 0.81
C LEU A 332 8.84 8.76 0.46
N TYR A 333 7.67 8.62 -0.15
CA TYR A 333 6.77 9.74 -0.42
C TYR A 333 6.31 10.42 0.88
N GLN A 334 5.75 9.65 1.83
CA GLN A 334 5.26 10.20 3.09
C GLN A 334 6.38 10.84 3.90
N PHE A 335 7.59 10.28 3.84
CA PHE A 335 8.76 10.84 4.50
C PHE A 335 9.09 12.24 3.93
N GLY A 336 9.21 12.35 2.61
CA GLY A 336 9.48 13.61 1.93
C GLY A 336 8.37 14.64 2.16
N TRP A 337 7.12 14.25 1.96
CA TRP A 337 5.97 15.14 2.11
C TRP A 337 5.80 15.65 3.55
N THR A 338 5.99 14.78 4.55
CA THR A 338 5.91 15.16 5.96
C THR A 338 7.01 16.15 6.33
N LEU A 339 8.24 15.91 5.88
CA LEU A 339 9.36 16.81 6.13
C LEU A 339 9.12 18.18 5.48
N TRP A 340 8.74 18.18 4.21
CA TRP A 340 8.41 19.40 3.47
C TRP A 340 7.29 20.20 4.16
N SER A 341 6.20 19.55 4.52
CA SER A 341 5.06 20.18 5.19
C SER A 341 5.42 20.80 6.53
N ARG A 342 6.32 20.16 7.30
CA ARG A 342 6.81 20.70 8.58
C ARG A 342 7.74 21.89 8.38
N LEU A 343 8.64 21.81 7.39
CA LEU A 343 9.54 22.91 7.05
C LEU A 343 8.75 24.15 6.61
N GLN A 344 7.76 23.98 5.72
CA GLN A 344 6.88 25.09 5.31
C GLN A 344 6.16 25.74 6.49
N LYS A 345 5.59 24.94 7.41
CA LYS A 345 4.94 25.47 8.62
C LYS A 345 5.91 26.26 9.50
N SER A 346 7.14 25.77 9.68
CA SER A 346 8.16 26.45 10.49
C SER A 346 8.65 27.77 9.87
N LEU A 347 8.71 27.85 8.54
CA LEU A 347 9.11 29.05 7.80
C LEU A 347 8.00 30.10 7.79
N LEU A 348 6.74 29.68 7.59
CA LEU A 348 5.59 30.59 7.54
C LEU A 348 5.16 31.07 8.93
N PHE A 349 5.37 30.26 9.96
CA PHE A 349 5.05 30.60 11.35
C PHE A 349 6.24 30.32 12.28
N PRO A 350 7.28 31.20 12.25
CA PRO A 350 8.38 31.09 13.19
C PRO A 350 7.84 31.19 14.63
N SER A 351 8.14 30.17 15.43
CA SER A 351 7.82 30.12 16.87
C SER A 351 8.12 31.46 17.57
N GLU A 352 7.24 31.90 18.47
CA GLU A 352 7.44 33.12 19.29
C GLU A 352 8.78 33.13 20.04
N LYS A 353 9.36 31.97 20.35
CA LYS A 353 10.70 31.88 20.97
C LYS A 353 11.81 32.50 20.10
N GLY A 354 11.68 32.49 18.77
CA GLY A 354 12.61 33.17 17.88
C GLY A 354 12.37 34.69 17.80
N ARG A 355 11.14 35.13 18.05
CA ARG A 355 10.74 36.55 18.03
C ARG A 355 11.17 37.31 19.30
N LEU A 356 11.27 36.61 20.43
CA LEU A 356 11.80 37.15 21.69
C LEU A 356 13.34 37.26 21.72
N ALA A 357 14.05 36.53 20.86
CA ALA A 357 15.52 36.60 20.76
C ALA A 357 16.02 37.78 19.91
N THR A 358 15.14 38.41 19.12
CA THR A 358 15.46 39.55 18.23
C THR A 358 14.98 40.89 18.76
N LEU A 359 14.29 40.92 19.91
CA LEU A 359 13.94 42.17 20.57
C LEU A 359 15.14 42.67 21.38
N PRO A 360 15.58 43.92 21.20
CA PRO A 360 16.62 44.49 22.04
C PRO A 360 16.18 44.45 23.52
N PRO A 361 17.09 44.24 24.47
CA PRO A 361 16.74 44.26 25.89
C PRO A 361 16.02 45.56 26.20
N LYS A 362 14.87 45.47 26.89
CA LYS A 362 14.13 46.63 27.40
C LYS A 362 15.03 47.38 28.39
N ASN A 363 15.81 48.32 27.88
CA ASN A 363 16.45 49.34 28.70
C ASN A 363 15.39 50.35 29.13
N GLY A 364 15.18 50.48 30.43
CA GLY A 364 14.44 51.59 31.02
C GLY A 364 13.31 51.17 31.95
N ALA A 365 13.65 50.61 33.12
CA ALA A 365 12.82 50.86 34.29
C ALA A 365 13.05 52.33 34.71
N PRO A 366 11.99 53.12 35.00
CA PRO A 366 12.19 54.48 35.51
C PRO A 366 12.85 54.39 36.89
N LYS A 367 13.93 55.13 37.09
CA LYS A 367 14.54 55.30 38.42
C LYS A 367 13.52 56.00 39.31
N GLU A 368 13.11 55.34 40.40
CA GLU A 368 12.52 56.01 41.55
C GLU A 368 13.49 57.08 42.08
N PRO A 369 13.02 58.28 42.44
CA PRO A 369 13.85 59.25 43.14
C PRO A 369 13.94 58.82 44.60
N ARG A 370 15.16 58.58 45.10
CA ARG A 370 15.43 58.55 46.56
C ARG A 370 16.07 59.87 46.96
N HIS A 371 15.53 60.41 48.05
CA HIS A 371 16.05 61.54 48.82
C HIS A 371 17.51 61.35 49.23
#